data_AF-A0AAE0BYQ1-F1
#
_entry.id   AF-A0AAE0BYQ1-F1
#
_cell.length_a   1.000
_cell.length_b   1.000
_cell.length_c   1.000
_cell.angle_alpha   90.00
_cell.angle_beta   90.00
_cell.angle_gamma   90.00
#
_symmetry.space_group_name_H-M   'P 1'
#
loop_
_entity.id
_entity.type
_entity.pdbx_description
1 polymer ?
#
loop_
_entity_poly.entity_id
_entity_poly.type
_entity_poly.pdbx_seq_one_letter_code
_entity_poly.pdbx_strand_id
1 'polypeptide(L)'
;MDDTLSLSALSANCADSKPKPTPSPEPAEGKKLKSCDTMMSDYVPQDFGLVMLVLVLSWLLNAYLSLLVTRARKKYNVPYPTLYADSSNKYAYQFNCVQRAHQNTLELLYGVQLLVVVNGFFVPRASALLGFLWVVMRFVYGWGYAHKGPKARLPGAYASLAGLVPLLGLTFLNGISMISFLDGCLTNVDRGVRHNGINVEHEATTPLGPTKSKVGSP
;
A
#
# COMPACT_ATOMS: atom_id res chain seq x y z
N MET A 1 71.12 -9.02 -4.19
CA MET A 1 70.75 -8.41 -2.89
C MET A 1 70.93 -6.91 -3.05
N ASP A 2 70.31 -6.30 -4.07
CA ASP A 2 68.86 -6.01 -4.22
C ASP A 2 68.53 -4.80 -3.32
N ASP A 3 68.02 -3.66 -3.76
CA ASP A 3 67.15 -3.31 -4.88
C ASP A 3 67.34 -1.80 -5.24
N THR A 4 67.75 -1.46 -6.47
CA THR A 4 66.91 -1.06 -7.62
C THR A 4 66.02 0.19 -7.38
N LEU A 5 66.48 1.38 -7.76
CA LEU A 5 66.47 2.00 -9.10
C LEU A 5 65.14 2.67 -9.50
N SER A 6 65.23 4.01 -9.53
CA SER A 6 64.75 4.93 -10.57
C SER A 6 63.26 4.92 -10.92
N LEU A 7 62.55 6.00 -10.55
CA LEU A 7 62.24 7.18 -11.40
C LEU A 7 62.30 7.06 -12.95
N SER A 8 62.15 5.89 -13.54
CA SER A 8 62.12 5.64 -14.99
C SER A 8 60.84 4.95 -15.47
N ALA A 9 59.93 4.54 -14.58
CA ALA A 9 58.67 3.90 -14.97
C ALA A 9 57.53 4.88 -15.34
N LEU A 10 57.74 6.20 -15.20
CA LEU A 10 56.74 7.23 -15.56
C LEU A 10 56.94 7.82 -16.97
N SER A 11 57.89 7.31 -17.76
CA SER A 11 58.30 7.87 -19.06
C SER A 11 58.15 6.89 -20.24
N ALA A 12 57.57 5.71 -20.04
CA ALA A 12 57.66 4.62 -21.04
C ALA A 12 56.40 4.34 -21.87
N ASN A 13 55.29 5.09 -21.74
CA ASN A 13 54.06 4.78 -22.50
C ASN A 13 53.53 5.92 -23.40
N CYS A 14 54.35 6.93 -23.73
CA CYS A 14 53.92 8.05 -24.57
C CYS A 14 54.23 7.94 -26.07
N ALA A 15 54.80 6.85 -26.58
CA ALA A 15 55.06 6.73 -28.01
C ALA A 15 55.14 5.28 -28.49
N ASP A 16 53.99 4.66 -28.81
CA ASP A 16 53.77 3.90 -30.06
C ASP A 16 52.33 3.33 -30.10
N SER A 17 51.39 4.04 -30.72
CA SER A 17 50.25 3.38 -31.35
C SER A 17 49.70 4.25 -32.48
N LYS A 18 49.87 3.79 -33.72
CA LYS A 18 49.26 4.38 -34.91
C LYS A 18 47.74 4.52 -34.72
N PRO A 19 47.08 5.55 -35.29
CA PRO A 19 45.63 5.65 -35.24
C PRO A 19 45.01 4.43 -35.91
N LYS A 20 44.27 3.63 -35.12
CA LYS A 20 43.45 2.52 -35.61
C LYS A 20 42.40 3.10 -36.58
N PRO A 21 42.22 2.53 -37.79
CA PRO A 21 41.18 3.01 -38.70
C PRO A 21 39.83 2.94 -37.98
N THR A 22 39.13 4.07 -37.97
CA THR A 22 37.80 4.20 -37.40
C THR A 22 36.91 3.10 -37.99
N PRO A 23 36.25 2.26 -37.17
CA PRO A 23 35.23 1.38 -37.69
C PRO A 23 34.14 2.26 -38.31
N SER A 24 33.88 2.02 -39.60
CA SER A 24 32.72 2.55 -40.31
C SER A 24 31.46 2.29 -39.48
N PRO A 25 30.44 3.17 -39.49
CA PRO A 25 29.26 3.02 -38.65
C PRO A 25 28.64 1.65 -38.88
N GLU A 26 28.76 0.79 -37.87
CA GLU A 26 28.10 -0.52 -37.80
C GLU A 26 26.59 -0.26 -37.94
N PRO A 27 25.88 -1.03 -38.78
CA PRO A 27 24.45 -0.79 -39.02
C PRO A 27 23.72 -0.86 -37.70
N ALA A 28 22.89 0.16 -37.43
CA ALA A 28 22.08 0.29 -36.24
C ALA A 28 21.43 -1.06 -35.90
N GLU A 29 22.00 -1.75 -34.92
CA GLU A 29 21.39 -2.92 -34.31
C GLU A 29 20.05 -2.40 -33.77
N GLY A 30 18.97 -2.85 -34.39
CA GLY A 30 17.62 -2.45 -34.03
C GLY A 30 17.38 -2.83 -32.58
N LYS A 31 17.66 -1.90 -31.66
CA LYS A 31 17.12 -1.93 -30.32
C LYS A 31 15.61 -1.91 -30.51
N LYS A 32 15.03 -3.11 -30.47
CA LYS A 32 13.61 -3.35 -30.40
C LYS A 32 13.12 -2.40 -29.32
N LEU A 33 12.48 -1.29 -29.72
CA LEU A 33 11.92 -0.35 -28.77
C LEU A 33 11.05 -1.21 -27.85
N LYS A 34 11.48 -1.34 -26.59
CA LYS A 34 10.66 -1.99 -25.57
C LYS A 34 9.34 -1.24 -25.64
N SER A 35 8.29 -1.91 -26.12
CA SER A 35 6.92 -1.40 -26.14
C SER A 35 6.66 -0.75 -24.79
N CYS A 36 5.95 0.38 -24.73
CA CYS A 36 5.64 1.09 -23.48
C CYS A 36 5.07 0.17 -22.38
N ASP A 37 4.51 -0.97 -22.77
CA ASP A 37 4.10 -2.09 -21.93
C ASP A 37 5.21 -2.58 -20.97
N THR A 38 6.49 -2.47 -21.36
CA THR A 38 7.63 -2.97 -20.59
C THR A 38 8.06 -1.99 -19.49
N MET A 39 7.90 -0.67 -19.70
CA MET A 39 8.29 0.34 -18.71
C MET A 39 7.42 0.25 -17.45
N MET A 40 6.12 -0.05 -17.59
CA MET A 40 5.22 -0.19 -16.43
C MET A 40 5.54 -1.45 -15.61
N SER A 41 6.00 -2.52 -16.28
CA SER A 41 6.34 -3.79 -15.65
C SER A 41 7.59 -3.73 -14.77
N ASP A 42 8.46 -2.75 -14.96
CA ASP A 42 9.67 -2.59 -14.14
C ASP A 42 9.36 -1.99 -12.75
N TYR A 43 8.22 -1.29 -12.60
CA TYR A 43 7.84 -0.61 -11.35
C TYR A 43 6.64 -1.22 -10.62
N VAL A 44 5.77 -1.96 -11.32
CA VAL A 44 4.53 -2.51 -10.75
C VAL A 44 4.52 -4.03 -10.89
N PRO A 45 4.16 -4.79 -9.83
CA PRO A 45 4.05 -6.24 -9.92
C PRO A 45 3.09 -6.67 -11.04
N GLN A 46 3.46 -7.68 -11.82
CA GLN A 46 2.64 -8.17 -12.95
C GLN A 46 1.21 -8.55 -12.54
N ASP A 47 1.04 -9.05 -11.30
CA ASP A 47 -0.25 -9.46 -10.75
C ASP A 47 -1.06 -8.30 -10.12
N PHE A 48 -0.55 -7.07 -10.14
CA PHE A 48 -1.24 -5.90 -9.58
C PHE A 48 -2.55 -5.58 -10.32
N GLY A 49 -2.69 -6.04 -11.57
CA GLY A 49 -3.96 -5.96 -12.29
C GLY A 49 -5.12 -6.62 -11.54
N LEU A 50 -4.88 -7.69 -10.78
CA LEU A 50 -5.90 -8.35 -9.96
C LEU A 50 -6.39 -7.44 -8.82
N VAL A 51 -5.48 -6.68 -8.21
CA VAL A 51 -5.80 -5.70 -7.16
C VAL A 51 -6.71 -4.62 -7.73
N MET A 52 -6.40 -4.10 -8.92
CA MET A 52 -7.22 -3.09 -9.60
C MET A 52 -8.64 -3.59 -9.93
N LEU A 53 -8.77 -4.85 -10.38
CA LEU A 53 -10.09 -5.46 -10.60
C LEU A 53 -10.91 -5.52 -9.30
N VAL A 54 -10.29 -5.86 -8.18
CA VAL A 54 -10.96 -5.89 -6.87
C VAL A 54 -11.40 -4.49 -6.43
N LEU A 55 -10.61 -3.45 -6.72
CA LEU A 55 -11.01 -2.06 -6.46
C LEU A 55 -12.29 -1.71 -7.22
N VAL A 56 -12.34 -1.99 -8.53
CA VAL A 56 -13.53 -1.75 -9.35
C VAL A 56 -14.73 -2.54 -8.83
N LEU A 57 -14.54 -3.82 -8.49
CA LEU A 57 -15.60 -4.66 -7.93
C LEU A 57 -16.16 -4.11 -6.61
N SER A 58 -15.29 -3.62 -5.73
CA SER A 58 -15.73 -3.01 -4.46
C SER A 58 -16.55 -1.74 -4.68
N TRP A 59 -16.23 -0.95 -5.71
CA TRP A 59 -17.00 0.21 -6.13
C TRP A 59 -18.37 -0.18 -6.69
N LEU A 60 -18.42 -1.21 -7.55
CA LEU A 60 -19.67 -1.74 -8.10
C LEU A 60 -20.60 -2.28 -7.00
N LEU A 61 -20.04 -2.97 -5.99
CA LEU A 61 -20.78 -3.39 -4.80
C LEU A 61 -21.39 -2.20 -4.06
N ASN A 62 -20.61 -1.15 -3.82
CA ASN A 62 -21.11 0.04 -3.13
C ASN A 62 -22.21 0.73 -3.94
N ALA A 63 -22.03 0.86 -5.25
CA ALA A 63 -23.03 1.39 -6.17
C ALA A 63 -24.32 0.56 -6.17
N TYR A 64 -24.21 -0.78 -6.11
CA TYR A 64 -25.36 -1.67 -5.97
C TYR A 64 -26.15 -1.38 -4.68
N LEU A 65 -25.47 -1.20 -3.54
CA LEU A 65 -26.12 -0.84 -2.27
C LEU A 65 -26.76 0.56 -2.33
N SER A 66 -26.11 1.54 -2.97
CA SER A 66 -26.70 2.86 -3.21
C SER A 66 -27.97 2.78 -4.06
N LEU A 67 -27.97 1.95 -5.11
CA LEU A 67 -29.15 1.73 -5.95
C LEU A 67 -30.29 1.06 -5.18
N LEU A 68 -29.99 0.13 -4.26
CA LEU A 68 -30.99 -0.46 -3.37
C LEU A 68 -31.62 0.59 -2.46
N VAL A 69 -30.83 1.49 -1.87
CA VAL A 69 -31.34 2.63 -1.09
C VAL A 69 -32.27 3.50 -1.95
N THR A 70 -31.85 3.88 -3.15
CA THR A 70 -32.65 4.73 -4.04
C THR A 70 -33.97 4.06 -4.45
N ARG A 71 -33.94 2.74 -4.72
CA ARG A 71 -35.17 1.97 -4.98
C ARG A 71 -36.06 1.89 -3.75
N ALA A 72 -35.49 1.69 -2.57
CA ALA A 72 -36.22 1.67 -1.31
C ALA A 72 -36.86 3.03 -0.98
N ARG A 73 -36.18 4.14 -1.27
CA ARG A 73 -36.73 5.50 -1.12
C ARG A 73 -38.01 5.68 -1.95
N LYS A 74 -37.96 5.27 -3.22
CA LYS A 74 -39.12 5.31 -4.11
C LYS A 74 -40.24 4.36 -3.66
N LYS A 75 -39.89 3.16 -3.20
CA LYS A 75 -40.86 2.14 -2.77
C LYS A 75 -41.60 2.52 -1.49
N TYR A 76 -40.91 3.14 -0.54
CA TYR A 76 -41.42 3.44 0.80
C TYR A 76 -41.80 4.92 0.99
N ASN A 77 -41.78 5.71 -0.10
CA ASN A 77 -42.09 7.15 -0.12
C ASN A 77 -41.34 7.93 0.96
N VAL A 78 -40.02 7.75 1.03
CA VAL A 78 -39.16 8.50 1.96
C VAL A 78 -38.49 9.65 1.19
N PRO A 79 -38.99 10.89 1.31
CA PRO A 79 -38.43 12.03 0.58
C PRO A 79 -37.05 12.41 1.11
N TYR A 80 -36.26 13.07 0.26
CA TYR A 80 -35.08 13.81 0.70
C TYR A 80 -35.52 15.02 1.53
N PRO A 81 -34.77 15.47 2.56
CA PRO A 81 -33.42 15.07 2.96
C PRO A 81 -33.37 13.94 4.01
N THR A 82 -34.49 13.30 4.32
CA THR A 82 -34.62 12.36 5.44
C THR A 82 -33.70 11.15 5.27
N LEU A 83 -32.77 10.95 6.21
CA LEU A 83 -31.78 9.87 6.16
C LEU A 83 -32.40 8.54 6.58
N TYR A 84 -33.07 8.53 7.73
CA TYR A 84 -33.80 7.40 8.30
C TYR A 84 -35.29 7.73 8.35
N ALA A 85 -36.12 6.78 7.95
CA ALA A 85 -37.56 6.93 8.08
C ALA A 85 -37.95 6.93 9.56
N ASP A 86 -38.84 7.85 9.92
CA ASP A 86 -39.42 7.95 11.26
C ASP A 86 -40.31 6.75 11.55
N SER A 87 -40.40 6.39 12.83
CA SER A 87 -41.26 5.35 13.41
C SER A 87 -42.73 5.44 12.99
N SER A 88 -43.21 6.64 12.61
CA SER A 88 -44.53 6.89 12.05
C SER A 88 -44.77 6.23 10.69
N ASN A 89 -43.72 5.93 9.91
CA ASN A 89 -43.85 5.27 8.62
C ASN A 89 -43.92 3.74 8.79
N LYS A 90 -44.96 3.12 8.23
CA LYS A 90 -45.20 1.66 8.24
C LYS A 90 -43.99 0.83 7.76
N TYR A 91 -43.17 1.39 6.87
CA TYR A 91 -42.02 0.71 6.29
C TYR A 91 -40.67 1.22 6.82
N ALA A 92 -40.69 2.01 7.91
CA ALA A 92 -39.48 2.60 8.49
C ALA A 92 -38.41 1.57 8.80
N TYR A 93 -38.82 0.45 9.39
CA TYR A 93 -37.91 -0.65 9.72
C TYR A 93 -37.16 -1.19 8.50
N GLN A 94 -37.86 -1.44 7.39
CA GLN A 94 -37.27 -2.02 6.18
C GLN A 94 -36.34 -1.02 5.50
N PHE A 95 -36.80 0.23 5.36
CA PHE A 95 -35.99 1.30 4.80
C PHE A 95 -34.71 1.54 5.61
N ASN A 96 -34.82 1.62 6.93
CA ASN A 96 -33.69 1.87 7.84
C ASN A 96 -32.66 0.72 7.79
N CYS A 97 -33.11 -0.53 7.61
CA CYS A 97 -32.21 -1.67 7.40
C CYS A 97 -31.39 -1.52 6.10
N VAL A 98 -32.04 -1.19 4.98
CA VAL A 98 -31.37 -0.97 3.69
C VAL A 98 -30.37 0.18 3.78
N GLN A 99 -30.79 1.29 4.41
CA GLN A 99 -29.94 2.47 4.61
C GLN A 99 -28.72 2.14 5.47
N ARG A 100 -28.90 1.42 6.59
CA ARG A 100 -27.80 1.05 7.48
C ARG A 100 -26.84 0.09 6.81
N ALA A 101 -27.33 -0.84 5.98
CA ALA A 101 -26.48 -1.78 5.24
C ALA A 101 -25.51 -1.06 4.29
N HIS A 102 -26.00 -0.04 3.58
CA HIS A 102 -25.17 0.79 2.71
C HIS A 102 -24.16 1.60 3.51
N GLN A 103 -24.61 2.30 4.56
CA GLN A 103 -23.72 3.11 5.41
C GLN A 103 -22.61 2.30 6.08
N ASN A 104 -22.93 1.10 6.60
CA ASN A 104 -21.92 0.26 7.24
C ASN A 104 -20.87 -0.22 6.25
N THR A 105 -21.26 -0.42 4.99
CA THR A 105 -20.31 -0.78 3.94
C THR A 105 -19.42 0.42 3.61
N LEU A 106 -19.98 1.64 3.50
CA LEU A 106 -19.22 2.87 3.28
C LEU A 106 -18.21 3.17 4.39
N GLU A 107 -18.57 2.94 5.66
CA GLU A 107 -17.69 3.12 6.83
C GLU A 107 -16.38 2.32 6.72
N LEU A 108 -16.41 1.17 6.05
CA LEU A 108 -15.27 0.26 5.95
C LEU A 108 -14.65 0.18 4.55
N LEU A 109 -15.39 0.55 3.51
CA LEU A 109 -15.00 0.41 2.10
C LEU A 109 -13.63 1.05 1.83
N TYR A 110 -13.46 2.31 2.20
CA TYR A 110 -12.23 3.06 1.92
C TYR A 110 -11.04 2.53 2.71
N GLY A 111 -11.25 2.12 3.97
CA GLY A 111 -10.21 1.47 4.77
C GLY A 111 -9.76 0.16 4.14
N VAL A 112 -10.69 -0.69 3.69
CA VAL A 112 -10.36 -1.97 3.04
C VAL A 112 -9.68 -1.75 1.69
N GLN A 113 -10.16 -0.81 0.87
CA GLN A 113 -9.52 -0.48 -0.41
C GLN A 113 -8.07 -0.04 -0.21
N LEU A 114 -7.81 0.82 0.78
CA LEU A 114 -6.46 1.26 1.10
C LEU A 114 -5.56 0.08 1.50
N LEU A 115 -6.05 -0.80 2.38
CA LEU A 115 -5.30 -2.00 2.78
C LEU A 115 -5.02 -2.91 1.58
N VAL A 116 -5.98 -3.08 0.67
CA VAL A 116 -5.83 -3.92 -0.52
C VAL A 116 -4.77 -3.33 -1.48
N VAL A 117 -4.78 -2.02 -1.70
CA VAL A 117 -3.78 -1.34 -2.54
C VAL A 117 -2.39 -1.40 -1.92
N VAL A 118 -2.26 -1.04 -0.63
CA VAL A 118 -0.97 -1.01 0.07
C VAL A 118 -0.34 -2.40 0.11
N ASN A 119 -1.10 -3.43 0.50
CA ASN A 119 -0.61 -4.80 0.47
C ASN A 119 -0.41 -5.32 -0.95
N GLY A 120 -1.09 -4.73 -1.94
CA GLY A 120 -0.97 -5.08 -3.35
C GLY A 120 0.43 -4.84 -3.92
N PHE A 121 1.17 -3.86 -3.38
CA PHE A 121 2.54 -3.59 -3.80
C PHE A 121 3.54 -4.67 -3.36
N PHE A 122 3.31 -5.28 -2.19
CA PHE A 122 4.20 -6.30 -1.62
C PHE A 122 3.75 -7.72 -1.97
N VAL A 123 2.46 -8.01 -1.82
CA VAL A 123 1.85 -9.33 -1.94
C VAL A 123 0.56 -9.28 -2.79
N PRO A 124 0.67 -8.98 -4.11
CA PRO A 124 -0.48 -8.69 -4.98
C PRO A 124 -1.54 -9.80 -5.00
N ARG A 125 -1.13 -11.06 -5.11
CA ARG A 125 -2.06 -12.21 -5.18
C ARG A 125 -2.86 -12.40 -3.88
N ALA A 126 -2.17 -12.38 -2.75
CA ALA A 126 -2.82 -12.54 -1.44
C ALA A 126 -3.77 -11.39 -1.14
N SER A 127 -3.34 -10.16 -1.43
CA SER A 127 -4.16 -8.96 -1.26
C SER A 127 -5.42 -9.00 -2.13
N ALA A 128 -5.29 -9.38 -3.40
CA ALA A 128 -6.43 -9.50 -4.31
C ALA A 128 -7.43 -10.58 -3.85
N LEU A 129 -6.96 -11.74 -3.41
CA LEU A 129 -7.82 -12.82 -2.91
C LEU A 129 -8.62 -12.39 -1.66
N LEU A 130 -7.94 -11.76 -0.69
CA LEU A 130 -8.59 -11.29 0.54
C LEU A 130 -9.55 -10.13 0.30
N GLY A 131 -9.18 -9.20 -0.59
CA GLY A 131 -10.06 -8.11 -1.00
C GLY A 131 -11.30 -8.61 -1.75
N PHE A 132 -11.13 -9.57 -2.67
CA PHE A 132 -12.25 -10.22 -3.36
C PHE A 132 -13.17 -10.95 -2.39
N LEU A 133 -12.60 -11.72 -1.47
CA LEU A 133 -13.36 -12.39 -0.40
C LEU A 133 -14.18 -11.38 0.40
N TRP A 134 -13.59 -10.24 0.78
CA TRP A 134 -14.31 -9.18 1.48
C TRP A 134 -15.49 -8.63 0.67
N VAL A 135 -15.31 -8.39 -0.64
CA VAL A 135 -16.38 -7.90 -1.54
C VAL A 135 -17.54 -8.90 -1.61
N VAL A 136 -17.25 -10.19 -1.80
CA VAL A 136 -18.28 -11.24 -1.85
C VAL A 136 -19.05 -11.33 -0.54
N MET A 137 -18.35 -11.31 0.60
CA MET A 137 -19.01 -11.38 1.91
C MET A 137 -19.83 -10.13 2.22
N ARG A 138 -19.41 -8.97 1.72
CA ARG A 138 -20.20 -7.73 1.82
C ARG A 138 -21.44 -7.72 0.95
N PHE A 139 -21.40 -8.37 -0.22
CA PHE A 139 -22.60 -8.59 -1.01
C PHE A 139 -23.64 -9.41 -0.22
N VAL A 140 -23.22 -10.51 0.41
CA VAL A 140 -24.09 -11.35 1.26
C VAL A 140 -24.62 -10.55 2.46
N TYR A 141 -23.77 -9.78 3.12
CA TYR A 141 -24.15 -8.89 4.22
C TYR A 141 -25.25 -7.92 3.79
N GLY A 142 -25.01 -7.16 2.72
CA GLY A 142 -25.92 -6.11 2.26
C GLY A 142 -27.26 -6.67 1.76
N TRP A 143 -27.22 -7.75 0.98
CA TRP A 143 -28.43 -8.41 0.49
C TRP A 143 -29.25 -9.01 1.64
N GLY A 144 -28.60 -9.70 2.58
CA GLY A 144 -29.24 -10.29 3.75
C GLY A 144 -29.87 -9.23 4.64
N TYR A 145 -29.16 -8.13 4.90
CA TYR A 145 -29.66 -7.04 5.72
C TYR A 145 -30.85 -6.31 5.06
N ALA A 146 -30.79 -6.10 3.75
CA ALA A 146 -31.85 -5.43 2.99
C ALA A 146 -33.17 -6.23 2.91
N HIS A 147 -33.12 -7.56 2.80
CA HIS A 147 -34.32 -8.39 2.55
C HIS A 147 -34.82 -9.15 3.76
N LYS A 148 -33.92 -9.62 4.63
CA LYS A 148 -34.22 -10.51 5.76
C LYS A 148 -34.00 -9.86 7.12
N GLY A 149 -33.70 -8.55 7.14
CA GLY A 149 -33.54 -7.75 8.35
C GLY A 149 -32.18 -7.93 9.05
N PRO A 150 -32.03 -7.37 10.26
CA PRO A 150 -30.75 -7.20 10.95
C PRO A 150 -30.09 -8.50 11.40
N LYS A 151 -30.85 -9.58 11.62
CA LYS A 151 -30.27 -10.87 12.01
C LYS A 151 -29.58 -11.56 10.83
N ALA A 152 -30.09 -11.37 9.62
CA ALA A 152 -29.55 -11.99 8.41
C ALA A 152 -28.24 -11.36 7.91
N ARG A 153 -27.79 -10.25 8.52
CA ARG A 153 -26.50 -9.63 8.23
C ARG A 153 -25.32 -10.37 8.87
N LEU A 154 -25.56 -11.09 9.97
CA LEU A 154 -24.52 -11.73 10.79
C LEU A 154 -23.57 -12.64 10.00
N PRO A 155 -24.04 -13.59 9.15
CA PRO A 155 -23.13 -14.45 8.41
C PRO A 155 -22.19 -13.67 7.50
N GLY A 156 -22.71 -12.69 6.74
CA GLY A 156 -21.89 -11.82 5.90
C GLY A 156 -20.96 -10.90 6.70
N ALA A 157 -21.37 -10.47 7.90
CA ALA A 157 -20.54 -9.65 8.78
C ALA A 157 -19.32 -10.44 9.28
N TYR A 158 -19.55 -11.60 9.88
CA TYR A 158 -18.47 -12.46 10.37
C TYR A 158 -17.57 -12.95 9.24
N ALA A 159 -18.14 -13.32 8.09
CA ALA A 159 -17.34 -13.73 6.95
C ALA A 159 -16.54 -12.56 6.35
N SER A 160 -17.04 -11.33 6.39
CA SER A 160 -16.26 -10.16 5.94
C SER A 160 -15.05 -9.86 6.84
N LEU A 161 -15.11 -10.25 8.13
CA LEU A 161 -13.96 -10.15 9.02
C LEU A 161 -12.83 -11.11 8.61
N ALA A 162 -13.16 -12.26 8.02
CA ALA A 162 -12.17 -13.20 7.49
C ALA A 162 -11.37 -12.62 6.31
N GLY A 163 -11.88 -11.61 5.60
CA GLY A 163 -11.11 -10.84 4.61
C GLY A 163 -10.34 -9.68 5.25
N LEU A 164 -10.98 -8.92 6.15
CA LEU A 164 -10.42 -7.71 6.75
C LEU A 164 -9.26 -7.99 7.74
N VAL A 165 -9.43 -8.96 8.63
CA VAL A 165 -8.42 -9.25 9.68
C VAL A 165 -7.09 -9.71 9.07
N PRO A 166 -7.07 -10.62 8.08
CA PRO A 166 -5.82 -10.97 7.41
C PRO A 166 -5.20 -9.80 6.62
N LEU A 167 -5.99 -8.92 6.01
CA LEU A 167 -5.46 -7.71 5.36
C LEU A 167 -4.76 -6.77 6.36
N LEU A 168 -5.32 -6.60 7.57
CA LEU A 168 -4.66 -5.86 8.64
C LEU A 168 -3.37 -6.56 9.10
N GLY A 169 -3.41 -7.88 9.25
CA GLY A 169 -2.23 -8.69 9.58
C GLY A 169 -1.12 -8.56 8.54
N LEU A 170 -1.45 -8.64 7.25
CA LEU A 170 -0.49 -8.44 6.15
C LEU A 170 0.13 -7.04 6.20
N THR A 171 -0.68 -6.01 6.46
CA THR A 171 -0.19 -4.63 6.57
C THR A 171 0.80 -4.49 7.71
N PHE A 172 0.51 -5.10 8.86
CA PHE A 172 1.40 -5.10 10.02
C PHE A 172 2.72 -5.83 9.74
N LEU A 173 2.66 -7.02 9.12
CA LEU A 173 3.85 -7.80 8.75
C LEU A 173 4.72 -7.07 7.71
N ASN A 174 4.09 -6.48 6.69
CA ASN A 174 4.78 -5.66 5.69
C ASN A 174 5.45 -4.43 6.33
N GLY A 175 4.78 -3.80 7.31
CA GLY A 175 5.36 -2.70 8.09
C GLY A 175 6.60 -3.10 8.87
N ILE A 176 6.57 -4.24 9.59
CA ILE A 176 7.74 -4.76 10.30
C ILE A 176 8.88 -5.04 9.32
N SER A 177 8.58 -5.67 8.18
CA SER A 177 9.59 -5.99 7.17
C SER A 177 10.27 -4.74 6.60
N MET A 178 9.54 -3.63 6.42
CA MET A 178 10.09 -2.36 5.98
C MET A 178 11.02 -1.72 7.03
N ILE A 179 10.66 -1.80 8.32
CA ILE A 179 11.49 -1.25 9.41
C ILE A 179 12.81 -2.04 9.52
N SER A 180 12.75 -3.38 9.51
CA SER A 180 13.96 -4.21 9.58
C SER A 180 14.89 -4.02 8.38
N PHE A 181 14.34 -3.72 7.19
CA PHE A 181 15.13 -3.35 6.03
C PHE A 181 15.88 -2.02 6.23
N LEU A 182 15.21 -1.01 6.81
CA LEU A 182 15.84 0.28 7.11
C LEU A 182 16.97 0.14 8.13
N ASP A 183 16.79 -0.66 9.19
CA ASP A 183 17.86 -0.94 10.17
C ASP A 183 19.08 -1.58 9.50
N GLY A 184 18.85 -2.51 8.56
CA GLY A 184 19.90 -3.12 7.75
C GLY A 184 20.62 -2.11 6.85
N CYS A 185 19.87 -1.24 6.17
CA CYS A 185 20.43 -0.18 5.33
C CYS A 185 21.27 0.83 6.13
N LEU A 186 20.75 1.33 7.25
CA LEU A 186 21.48 2.25 8.13
C LEU A 186 22.77 1.61 8.65
N THR A 187 22.71 0.35 9.08
CA THR A 187 23.89 -0.38 9.53
C THR A 187 24.94 -0.54 8.43
N ASN A 188 24.52 -0.79 7.18
CA ASN A 188 25.42 -0.95 6.04
C ASN A 188 26.03 0.39 5.58
N VAL A 189 25.26 1.48 5.61
CA VAL A 189 25.75 2.83 5.33
C VAL A 189 26.75 3.26 6.40
N ASP A 190 26.44 3.08 7.69
CA ASP A 190 27.36 3.36 8.80
C ASP A 190 28.66 2.56 8.69
N ARG A 191 28.57 1.29 8.27
CA ARG A 191 29.75 0.46 8.03
C ARG A 191 30.57 0.99 6.84
N GLY A 192 29.92 1.41 5.76
CA GLY A 192 30.59 2.00 4.59
C GLY A 192 31.27 3.33 4.89
N VAL A 193 30.63 4.19 5.70
CA VAL A 193 31.18 5.46 6.19
C VAL A 193 32.41 5.21 7.07
N ARG A 194 32.33 4.27 8.02
CA ARG A 194 33.49 3.84 8.84
C ARG A 194 34.63 3.27 8.00
N HIS A 195 34.33 2.46 6.97
CA HIS A 195 35.35 1.84 6.12
C HIS A 195 36.10 2.86 5.23
N ASN A 196 35.44 3.97 4.87
CA ASN A 196 36.03 5.06 4.08
C ASN A 196 36.72 6.12 4.95
N GLY A 197 36.88 5.88 6.27
CA GLY A 197 37.59 6.78 7.17
C GLY A 197 36.90 8.13 7.43
N ILE A 198 35.61 8.25 7.08
CA ILE A 198 34.83 9.46 7.34
C ILE A 198 34.26 9.33 8.76
N ASN A 199 34.93 9.95 9.73
CA ASN A 199 34.39 10.05 11.08
C ASN A 199 33.24 11.08 11.08
N VAL A 200 32.00 10.60 11.06
CA VAL A 200 30.84 11.43 11.39
C VAL A 200 30.79 11.49 12.92
N GLU A 201 31.38 12.53 13.51
CA GLU A 201 31.13 12.85 14.91
C GLU A 201 29.64 13.19 15.04
N HIS A 202 28.88 12.26 15.62
CA HIS A 202 27.55 12.59 16.13
C HIS A 202 27.74 13.53 17.31
N GLU A 203 27.54 14.82 17.09
CA GLU A 203 27.34 15.80 18.15
C GLU A 203 26.13 15.33 18.96
N ALA A 204 26.42 14.63 20.06
CA ALA A 204 25.43 14.11 20.96
C ALA A 204 24.66 15.29 21.54
N THR A 205 23.41 15.48 21.12
CA THR A 205 22.47 16.37 21.80
C THR A 205 22.41 15.95 23.26
N THR A 206 23.05 16.74 24.12
CA THR A 206 23.10 16.59 25.57
C THR A 206 21.68 16.43 26.13
N PRO A 207 21.38 15.39 26.91
CA PRO A 207 20.09 15.29 27.59
C PRO A 207 20.01 16.37 28.68
N LEU A 208 18.96 17.20 28.62
CA LEU A 208 18.58 18.13 29.69
C LEU A 208 18.42 17.34 31.01
N GLY A 209 19.38 17.50 31.91
CA GLY A 209 19.32 16.94 33.26
C GLY A 209 18.30 17.69 34.14
N PRO A 210 17.73 17.03 35.17
CA PRO A 210 16.69 17.63 36.02
C PRO A 210 17.28 18.65 36.99
N THR A 211 16.68 19.84 37.04
CA THR A 211 16.99 20.91 38.01
C THR A 211 16.60 20.47 39.43
N LYS A 212 17.59 20.19 40.28
CA LYS A 212 17.38 20.09 41.74
C LYS A 212 17.30 21.50 42.33
N SER A 213 16.18 21.85 42.94
CA SER A 213 16.10 23.00 43.85
C SER A 213 16.88 22.69 45.12
N LYS A 214 17.71 23.64 45.57
CA LYS A 214 18.33 23.63 46.90
C LYS A 214 17.70 24.75 47.71
N VAL A 215 16.94 24.34 48.72
CA VAL A 215 16.60 25.13 49.91
C VAL A 215 17.90 25.48 50.64
N GLY A 216 18.08 26.76 50.95
CA GLY A 216 19.17 27.24 51.81
C GLY A 216 18.59 27.82 53.10
N SER A 217 18.96 27.21 54.22
CA SER A 217 18.95 27.84 55.56
C SER A 217 20.29 28.57 55.77
N PRO A 218 20.35 29.51 56.71
CA PRO A 218 20.78 29.15 58.06
C PRO A 218 19.69 29.24 59.11
#